data_AF-A0A7C1I519-F1
#
_entry.id   AF-A0A7C1I519-F1
#
_cell.length_a   1.000
_cell.length_b   1.000
_cell.length_c   1.000
_cell.angle_alpha   90.00
_cell.angle_beta   90.00
_cell.angle_gamma   90.00
#
_symmetry.space_group_name_H-M   'P 1'
#
loop_
_entity.id
_entity.type
_entity.pdbx_description
1 polymer ?
#
loop_
_entity_poly.entity_id
_entity_poly.type
_entity_poly.pdbx_seq_one_letter_code
_entity_poly.pdbx_strand_id
1 'polypeptide(L)'
;MRGEQHALIGILSGSLALAPWISTLPPELVLIAFGGIFLGSLAPDADSPDAAIMHGLRSRKGYFRRLKRHTAPILPLIGTFIRYFIYLPLSAILLVASIGRVRPHHRGVLHSLPGISLTTATLTAYILLTASMFGDPDPLPVAVFGAAFFAGCFLHLLADSTTRGGIAWMLPFSRRKLRGRVAPGNRLEKRPEQLGAVLGASTFLCLIAEPLLAVPGPTAKMVSGMLTAGIWALFLALAGVRIH
;
A
#
# COMPACT_ATOMS: atom_id res chain seq x y z
N MET A 1 -6.74 3.31 -8.98
CA MET A 1 -8.02 3.68 -8.31
C MET A 1 -7.86 5.13 -7.83
N ARG A 2 -8.67 5.66 -6.91
CA ARG A 2 -8.31 6.94 -6.24
C ARG A 2 -7.42 6.67 -5.03
N GLY A 3 -6.57 7.63 -4.65
CA GLY A 3 -5.70 7.50 -3.47
C GLY A 3 -6.45 7.16 -2.17
N GLU A 4 -7.66 7.70 -1.97
CA GLU A 4 -8.52 7.34 -0.83
C GLU A 4 -8.96 5.87 -0.83
N GLN A 5 -9.20 5.30 -2.01
CA GLN A 5 -9.55 3.89 -2.17
C GLN A 5 -8.32 3.02 -1.95
N HIS A 6 -7.14 3.43 -2.43
CA HIS A 6 -5.87 2.71 -2.16
C HIS A 6 -5.58 2.65 -0.66
N ALA A 7 -5.68 3.78 0.05
CA ALA A 7 -5.50 3.83 1.50
C ALA A 7 -6.51 2.96 2.26
N LEU A 8 -7.80 3.08 1.94
CA LEU A 8 -8.83 2.31 2.61
C LEU A 8 -8.68 0.80 2.38
N ILE A 9 -8.52 0.37 1.12
CA ILE A 9 -8.37 -1.04 0.76
C ILE A 9 -7.08 -1.61 1.35
N GLY A 10 -5.99 -0.82 1.33
CA GLY A 10 -4.72 -1.19 1.94
C GLY A 10 -4.87 -1.46 3.44
N ILE A 11 -5.47 -0.52 4.17
CA ILE A 11 -5.70 -0.65 5.61
C ILE A 11 -6.63 -1.82 5.93
N LEU A 12 -7.71 -2.01 5.18
CA LEU A 12 -8.63 -3.13 5.42
C LEU A 12 -7.99 -4.48 5.09
N SER A 13 -7.15 -4.57 4.07
CA SER A 13 -6.38 -5.78 3.76
C SER A 13 -5.38 -6.09 4.87
N GLY A 14 -4.66 -5.06 5.34
CA GLY A 14 -3.74 -5.18 6.47
C GLY A 14 -4.45 -5.55 7.77
N SER A 15 -5.63 -4.96 8.02
CA SER A 15 -6.45 -5.25 9.19
C SER A 15 -6.90 -6.70 9.21
N LEU A 16 -7.34 -7.24 8.06
CA LEU A 16 -7.72 -8.64 7.95
C LEU A 16 -6.54 -9.55 8.26
N ALA A 17 -5.37 -9.30 7.65
CA ALA A 17 -4.16 -10.09 7.84
C ALA A 17 -3.60 -10.01 9.28
N LEU A 18 -3.71 -8.84 9.92
CA LEU A 18 -3.21 -8.60 11.27
C LEU A 18 -4.21 -8.95 12.37
N ALA A 19 -5.51 -9.11 12.06
CA ALA A 19 -6.56 -9.37 13.04
C ALA A 19 -6.20 -10.42 14.11
N PRO A 20 -5.71 -11.63 13.76
CA PRO A 20 -5.39 -12.67 14.75
C PRO A 20 -4.04 -12.44 15.48
N TRP A 21 -3.36 -11.33 15.21
CA TRP A 21 -2.10 -10.96 15.85
C TRP A 21 -2.24 -9.78 16.82
N ILE A 22 -3.33 -9.00 16.72
CA ILE A 22 -3.51 -7.75 17.49
C ILE A 22 -3.47 -7.98 19.00
N SER A 23 -4.02 -9.09 19.49
CA SER A 23 -4.01 -9.44 20.93
C SER A 23 -2.65 -9.91 21.45
N THR A 24 -1.76 -10.31 20.54
CA THR A 24 -0.46 -10.93 20.88
C THR A 24 0.74 -10.02 20.64
N LEU A 25 0.58 -9.00 19.79
CA LEU A 25 1.64 -8.06 19.47
C LEU A 25 1.59 -6.84 20.39
N PRO A 26 2.74 -6.24 20.73
CA PRO A 26 2.77 -4.94 21.39
C PRO A 26 1.96 -3.89 20.59
N PRO A 27 1.09 -3.09 21.24
CA PRO A 27 0.23 -2.12 20.56
C PRO A 27 1.00 -1.14 19.66
N GLU A 28 2.20 -0.74 20.07
CA GLU A 28 3.09 0.13 19.29
C GLU A 28 3.50 -0.50 17.95
N LEU A 29 3.78 -1.80 17.90
CA LEU A 29 4.13 -2.49 16.66
C LEU A 29 2.92 -2.60 15.72
N VAL A 30 1.72 -2.79 16.28
CA VAL A 30 0.47 -2.78 15.51
C VAL A 30 0.23 -1.40 14.89
N LEU A 31 0.42 -0.32 15.66
CA LEU A 31 0.30 1.05 15.16
C LEU A 31 1.35 1.37 14.09
N ILE A 32 2.60 0.94 14.29
CA ILE A 32 3.68 1.08 13.30
C ILE A 32 3.33 0.33 12.01
N ALA A 33 2.81 -0.90 12.11
CA ALA A 33 2.40 -1.68 10.95
C ALA A 33 1.27 -0.97 10.18
N PHE A 34 0.23 -0.47 10.86
CA PHE A 34 -0.83 0.29 10.20
C PHE A 34 -0.31 1.58 9.57
N GLY A 35 0.61 2.29 10.22
CA GLY A 35 1.28 3.47 9.66
C GLY A 35 2.06 3.14 8.39
N GLY A 36 2.83 2.04 8.40
CA GLY A 36 3.54 1.52 7.24
C GLY A 36 2.59 1.18 6.09
N ILE A 37 1.56 0.38 6.33
CA ILE A 37 0.56 0.00 5.32
C ILE A 37 -0.13 1.24 4.72
N PHE A 38 -0.53 2.19 5.56
CA PHE A 38 -1.18 3.43 5.12
C PHE A 38 -0.26 4.24 4.20
N LEU A 39 0.97 4.52 4.63
CA LEU A 39 1.91 5.29 3.83
C LEU A 39 2.32 4.56 2.55
N GLY A 40 2.61 3.26 2.66
CA GLY A 40 2.96 2.40 1.52
C GLY A 40 1.85 2.33 0.47
N SER A 41 0.58 2.29 0.89
CA SER A 41 -0.56 2.27 -0.04
C SER A 41 -0.72 3.56 -0.86
N LEU A 42 -0.06 4.65 -0.45
CA LEU A 42 -0.09 5.95 -1.11
C LEU A 42 1.25 6.29 -1.80
N ALA A 43 2.35 5.69 -1.36
CA ALA A 43 3.70 6.02 -1.79
C ALA A 43 3.96 5.87 -3.30
N PRO A 44 3.46 4.83 -4.00
CA PRO A 44 3.69 4.71 -5.44
C PRO A 44 3.21 5.93 -6.24
N ASP A 45 2.11 6.57 -5.82
CA ASP A 45 1.57 7.74 -6.51
C ASP A 45 2.37 9.03 -6.28
N ALA A 46 3.46 9.01 -5.50
CA ALA A 46 4.34 10.18 -5.32
C ALA A 46 5.03 10.63 -6.63
N ASP A 47 4.98 9.78 -7.68
CA ASP A 47 5.39 10.12 -9.05
C ASP A 47 4.43 11.10 -9.75
N SER A 48 3.25 11.34 -9.18
CA SER A 48 2.21 12.22 -9.72
C SER A 48 2.01 13.46 -8.84
N PRO A 49 2.06 14.68 -9.39
CA PRO A 49 1.83 15.89 -8.60
C PRO A 49 0.41 15.95 -8.02
N ASP A 50 -0.59 15.38 -8.71
CA ASP A 50 -2.00 15.43 -8.29
C ASP A 50 -2.41 14.32 -7.30
N ALA A 51 -1.44 13.53 -6.82
CA ALA A 51 -1.70 12.39 -5.95
C ALA A 51 -2.21 12.79 -4.56
N ALA A 52 -2.94 11.86 -3.93
CA ALA A 52 -3.42 12.07 -2.57
C ALA A 52 -2.29 12.19 -1.54
N ILE A 53 -1.11 11.60 -1.81
CA ILE A 53 0.07 11.79 -0.98
C ILE A 53 0.62 13.22 -1.08
N MET A 54 0.41 13.92 -2.20
CA MET A 54 0.94 15.28 -2.43
C MET A 54 0.04 16.39 -1.90
N HIS A 55 -1.27 16.14 -1.74
CA HIS A 55 -2.25 17.16 -1.36
C HIS A 55 -3.21 16.73 -0.23
N GLY A 56 -3.00 15.53 0.33
CA GLY A 56 -3.91 14.91 1.28
C GLY A 56 -5.12 14.23 0.63
N LEU A 57 -5.88 13.52 1.45
CA LEU A 57 -7.07 12.78 1.00
C LEU A 57 -8.21 13.75 0.61
N ARG A 58 -8.71 13.64 -0.62
CA ARG A 58 -9.82 14.45 -1.16
C ARG A 58 -11.18 13.97 -0.64
N SER A 59 -11.48 14.20 0.64
CA SER A 59 -12.83 13.92 1.15
C SER A 59 -13.85 14.98 0.73
N ARG A 60 -15.02 14.55 0.21
CA ARG A 60 -16.10 15.44 -0.25
C ARG A 60 -17.21 15.70 0.78
N LYS A 61 -17.44 14.86 1.81
CA LYS A 61 -18.40 15.11 2.93
C LYS A 61 -18.13 14.24 4.18
N GLY A 62 -18.51 14.71 5.38
CA GLY A 62 -18.64 13.90 6.63
C GLY A 62 -17.39 13.75 7.52
N TYR A 63 -17.32 12.65 8.30
CA TYR A 63 -16.24 12.30 9.26
C TYR A 63 -14.81 12.43 8.67
N PHE A 64 -14.66 12.06 7.39
CA PHE A 64 -13.43 12.19 6.62
C PHE A 64 -12.95 13.64 6.39
N ARG A 65 -13.79 14.66 6.63
CA ARG A 65 -13.39 16.09 6.66
C ARG A 65 -12.42 16.38 7.81
N ARG A 66 -12.55 15.68 8.94
CA ARG A 66 -11.66 15.82 10.10
C ARG A 66 -10.32 15.13 9.83
N LEU A 67 -10.35 13.94 9.23
CA LEU A 67 -9.15 13.22 8.78
C LEU A 67 -8.33 14.05 7.79
N LYS A 68 -8.99 14.70 6.82
CA LYS A 68 -8.35 15.64 5.88
C LYS A 68 -7.52 16.71 6.58
N ARG A 69 -8.01 17.28 7.69
CA ARG A 69 -7.30 18.36 8.43
C ARG A 69 -5.97 17.89 9.01
N HIS A 70 -5.88 16.63 9.45
CA HIS A 70 -4.67 16.05 10.04
C HIS A 70 -3.73 15.44 9.00
N THR A 71 -4.26 14.89 7.90
CA THR A 71 -3.44 14.34 6.82
C THR A 71 -2.90 15.41 5.87
N ALA A 72 -3.56 16.57 5.76
CA ALA A 72 -3.20 17.63 4.82
C ALA A 72 -1.80 18.25 5.02
N PRO A 73 -1.23 18.36 6.24
CA PRO A 73 0.16 18.80 6.40
C PRO A 73 1.17 17.63 6.32
N ILE A 74 0.82 16.47 6.88
CA ILE A 74 1.76 15.35 7.04
C ILE A 74 1.98 14.60 5.72
N LEU A 75 0.90 14.28 5.00
CA LEU A 75 1.03 13.51 3.75
C LEU A 75 1.87 14.26 2.71
N PRO A 76 1.64 15.56 2.41
CA PRO A 76 2.47 16.27 1.44
C PRO A 76 3.94 16.32 1.81
N LEU A 77 4.28 16.44 3.11
CA LEU A 77 5.67 16.38 3.56
C LEU A 77 6.30 15.02 3.22
N ILE A 78 5.61 13.93 3.57
CA ILE A 78 6.06 12.55 3.28
C ILE A 78 6.12 12.31 1.76
N GLY A 79 5.10 12.72 1.01
CA GLY A 79 5.05 12.58 -0.44
C GLY A 79 6.17 13.36 -1.13
N THR A 80 6.45 14.58 -0.68
CA THR A 80 7.58 15.39 -1.14
C THR A 80 8.89 14.71 -0.82
N PHE A 81 9.05 14.18 0.40
CA PHE A 81 10.25 13.43 0.78
C PHE A 81 10.46 12.21 -0.15
N ILE A 82 9.44 11.36 -0.31
CA ILE A 82 9.50 10.19 -1.18
C ILE A 82 9.82 10.61 -2.63
N ARG A 83 9.18 11.68 -3.13
CA ARG A 83 9.39 12.15 -4.50
C ARG A 83 10.82 12.62 -4.73
N TYR A 84 11.34 13.50 -3.88
CA TYR A 84 12.61 14.18 -4.13
C TYR A 84 13.84 13.45 -3.59
N PHE A 85 13.71 12.69 -2.50
CA PHE A 85 14.84 11.97 -1.89
C PHE A 85 14.89 10.50 -2.27
N ILE A 86 13.82 9.93 -2.84
CA ILE A 86 13.80 8.51 -3.21
C ILE A 86 13.50 8.34 -4.70
N TYR A 87 12.32 8.74 -5.16
CA TYR A 87 11.87 8.48 -6.54
C TYR A 87 12.75 9.15 -7.60
N LEU A 88 12.97 10.46 -7.50
CA LEU A 88 13.75 11.18 -8.52
C LEU A 88 15.21 10.70 -8.56
N PRO A 89 15.92 10.52 -7.42
CA PRO A 89 17.25 9.92 -7.42
C PRO A 89 17.28 8.51 -8.03
N LEU A 90 16.38 7.62 -7.62
CA LEU A 90 16.31 6.26 -8.17
C LEU A 90 16.02 6.27 -9.67
N SER A 91 15.12 7.14 -10.12
CA SER A 91 14.79 7.29 -11.54
C SER A 91 15.95 7.85 -12.35
N ALA A 92 16.72 8.78 -11.79
CA ALA A 92 17.93 9.30 -12.43
C ALA A 92 19.00 8.21 -12.57
N ILE A 93 19.24 7.42 -11.51
CA ILE A 93 20.16 6.28 -11.55
C ILE A 93 19.72 5.28 -12.62
N LEU A 94 18.44 4.92 -12.69
CA LEU A 94 17.91 4.00 -13.68
C LEU A 94 17.95 4.56 -15.10
N LEU A 95 17.73 5.87 -15.27
CA LEU A 95 17.85 6.53 -16.57
C LEU A 95 19.29 6.43 -17.10
N VAL A 96 20.27 6.73 -16.25
CA VAL A 96 21.71 6.64 -16.59
C VAL A 96 22.11 5.19 -16.85
N ALA A 97 21.79 4.28 -15.92
CA ALA A 97 22.14 2.86 -16.03
C ALA A 97 21.48 2.17 -17.24
N SER A 98 20.30 2.64 -17.67
CA SER A 98 19.60 2.12 -18.85
C SER A 98 19.92 2.86 -20.16
N ILE A 99 20.86 3.82 -20.14
CA ILE A 99 21.23 4.65 -21.30
C ILE A 99 19.99 5.28 -21.96
N GLY A 100 19.12 5.88 -21.13
CA GLY A 100 17.94 6.61 -21.61
C GLY A 100 16.71 5.76 -21.94
N ARG A 101 16.77 4.42 -21.81
CA ARG A 101 15.65 3.51 -22.16
C ARG A 101 14.50 3.57 -21.14
N VAL A 102 14.80 3.86 -19.88
CA VAL A 102 13.83 3.99 -18.79
C VAL A 102 13.71 5.47 -18.44
N ARG A 103 12.59 6.09 -18.83
CA ARG A 103 12.33 7.51 -18.53
C ARG A 103 11.34 7.64 -17.37
N PRO A 104 11.48 8.67 -16.51
CA PRO A 104 10.48 8.98 -15.51
C PRO A 104 9.14 9.27 -16.19
N HIS A 105 8.08 8.58 -15.76
CA HIS A 105 6.72 8.84 -16.19
C HIS A 105 5.74 8.37 -15.11
N HIS A 106 4.50 8.86 -15.16
CA HIS A 106 3.42 8.40 -14.29
C HIS A 106 3.16 6.90 -14.46
N ARG A 107 3.07 6.14 -13.36
CA ARG A 107 3.05 4.66 -13.35
C ARG A 107 4.33 4.05 -13.91
N GLY A 108 5.45 4.70 -13.60
CA GLY A 108 6.79 4.29 -13.98
C GLY A 108 7.39 3.32 -12.97
N VAL A 109 8.62 3.58 -12.56
CA VAL A 109 9.39 2.68 -11.69
C VAL A 109 8.68 2.44 -10.35
N LEU A 110 8.03 3.44 -9.75
CA LEU A 110 7.34 3.27 -8.46
C LEU A 110 6.15 2.31 -8.51
N HIS A 111 5.59 2.03 -9.69
CA HIS A 111 4.49 1.07 -9.87
C HIS A 111 5.00 -0.29 -10.40
N SER A 112 6.18 -0.69 -9.94
CA SER A 112 6.82 -1.97 -10.24
C SER A 112 7.36 -2.63 -8.97
N LEU A 113 7.45 -3.95 -8.96
CA LEU A 113 8.00 -4.71 -7.85
C LEU A 113 9.44 -4.31 -7.51
N PRO A 114 10.38 -4.18 -8.48
CA PRO A 114 11.71 -3.67 -8.19
C PRO A 114 11.69 -2.26 -7.60
N GLY A 115 10.83 -1.38 -8.14
CA GLY A 115 10.75 0.00 -7.66
C GLY A 115 10.20 0.12 -6.25
N ILE A 116 9.16 -0.64 -5.89
CA ILE A 116 8.65 -0.61 -4.50
C ILE A 116 9.64 -1.27 -3.53
N SER A 117 10.40 -2.28 -3.96
CA SER A 117 11.46 -2.88 -3.15
C SER A 117 12.57 -1.86 -2.87
N LEU A 118 13.08 -1.18 -3.90
CA LEU A 118 14.11 -0.14 -3.75
C LEU A 118 13.60 1.03 -2.90
N THR A 119 12.38 1.51 -3.18
CA THR A 119 11.76 2.60 -2.40
C THR A 119 11.65 2.24 -0.92
N THR A 120 11.20 1.02 -0.62
CA THR A 120 11.09 0.52 0.77
C THR A 120 12.47 0.42 1.41
N ALA A 121 13.45 -0.19 0.74
CA ALA A 121 14.79 -0.36 1.27
C ALA A 121 15.46 0.99 1.56
N THR A 122 15.38 1.95 0.64
CA THR A 122 15.90 3.30 0.83
C THR A 122 15.21 4.04 1.98
N LEU A 123 13.87 3.98 2.06
CA LEU A 123 13.14 4.62 3.16
C LEU A 123 13.50 4.00 4.52
N THR A 124 13.58 2.67 4.59
CA THR A 124 13.94 1.93 5.80
C THR A 124 15.37 2.28 6.23
N ALA A 125 16.31 2.37 5.28
CA ALA A 125 17.68 2.79 5.54
C ALA A 125 17.75 4.23 6.07
N TYR A 126 16.96 5.16 5.52
CA TYR A 126 16.90 6.54 6.02
C TYR A 126 16.35 6.63 7.45
N ILE A 127 15.32 5.85 7.77
CA ILE A 127 14.76 5.78 9.13
C ILE A 127 15.80 5.22 10.09
N LEU A 128 16.46 4.10 9.74
CA LEU A 128 17.47 3.48 10.58
C LEU A 128 18.68 4.42 10.80
N LEU A 129 19.18 5.04 9.74
CA LEU A 129 20.29 5.99 9.81
C LEU A 129 19.92 7.17 10.71
N THR A 130 18.75 7.76 10.52
CA THR A 130 18.29 8.90 11.32
C THR A 130 18.13 8.50 12.78
N ALA A 131 17.52 7.34 13.06
CA ALA A 131 17.36 6.82 14.41
C ALA A 131 18.72 6.56 15.09
N SER A 132 19.71 6.06 14.34
CA SER A 132 21.07 5.82 14.83
C SER A 132 21.82 7.11 15.23
N MET A 133 21.40 8.27 14.72
CA MET A 133 21.95 9.56 15.14
C MET A 133 21.50 9.97 16.55
N PHE A 134 20.48 9.31 17.11
CA PHE A 134 19.94 9.58 18.45
C PHE A 134 20.22 8.45 19.46
N GLY A 135 21.02 7.44 19.08
CA GLY A 135 21.36 6.30 19.94
C GLY A 135 21.46 4.99 19.14
N ASP A 136 21.38 3.86 19.81
CA ASP A 136 21.30 2.53 19.17
C ASP A 136 19.82 2.10 19.14
N PRO A 137 19.08 2.37 18.05
CA PRO A 137 17.65 2.09 17.99
C PRO A 137 17.41 0.58 17.92
N ASP A 138 16.37 0.10 18.61
CA ASP A 138 15.86 -1.25 18.36
C ASP A 138 15.48 -1.38 16.87
N PRO A 139 16.11 -2.30 16.11
CA PRO A 139 15.83 -2.46 14.68
C PRO A 139 14.44 -3.05 14.42
N LEU A 140 13.78 -3.67 15.41
CA LEU A 140 12.51 -4.36 15.22
C LEU A 140 11.37 -3.41 14.77
N PRO A 141 11.08 -2.27 15.44
CA PRO A 141 10.14 -1.27 14.96
C PRO A 141 10.38 -0.82 13.51
N VAL A 142 11.65 -0.59 13.14
CA VAL A 142 12.03 -0.14 11.80
C VAL A 142 11.79 -1.24 10.77
N ALA A 143 12.11 -2.49 11.10
CA ALA A 143 11.84 -3.65 10.26
C ALA A 143 10.33 -3.88 10.06
N VAL A 144 9.53 -3.77 11.13
CA VAL A 144 8.06 -3.87 11.05
C VAL A 144 7.49 -2.76 10.17
N PHE A 145 7.95 -1.52 10.33
CA PHE A 145 7.55 -0.41 9.47
C PHE A 145 7.89 -0.69 8.00
N GLY A 146 9.13 -1.08 7.71
CA GLY A 146 9.59 -1.36 6.35
C GLY A 146 8.79 -2.49 5.69
N ALA A 147 8.56 -3.60 6.40
CA ALA A 147 7.75 -4.72 5.90
C ALA A 147 6.29 -4.31 5.63
N ALA A 148 5.70 -3.56 6.55
CA ALA A 148 4.33 -3.06 6.42
C ALA A 148 4.19 -2.01 5.30
N PHE A 149 5.19 -1.14 5.14
CA PHE A 149 5.27 -0.19 4.04
C PHE A 149 5.35 -0.89 2.68
N PHE A 150 6.21 -1.91 2.57
CA PHE A 150 6.28 -2.74 1.37
C PHE A 150 4.93 -3.42 1.07
N ALA A 151 4.28 -3.99 2.09
CA ALA A 151 2.95 -4.60 1.93
C ALA A 151 1.91 -3.58 1.45
N GLY A 152 1.92 -2.36 1.98
CA GLY A 152 1.08 -1.26 1.51
C GLY A 152 1.33 -0.93 0.04
N CYS A 153 2.59 -0.78 -0.36
CA CYS A 153 2.98 -0.57 -1.76
C CYS A 153 2.51 -1.73 -2.65
N PHE A 154 2.71 -2.97 -2.22
CA PHE A 154 2.30 -4.16 -2.96
C PHE A 154 0.78 -4.21 -3.17
N LEU A 155 -0.01 -3.89 -2.13
CA LEU A 155 -1.47 -3.79 -2.22
C LEU A 155 -1.90 -2.65 -3.16
N HIS A 156 -1.16 -1.55 -3.20
CA HIS A 156 -1.36 -0.49 -4.18
C HIS A 156 -1.20 -1.04 -5.61
N LEU A 157 -0.11 -1.77 -5.89
CA LEU A 157 0.17 -2.38 -7.18
C LEU A 157 -0.93 -3.39 -7.59
N LEU A 158 -1.38 -4.24 -6.66
CA LEU A 158 -2.52 -5.14 -6.89
C LEU A 158 -3.79 -4.38 -7.25
N ALA A 159 -4.13 -3.34 -6.49
CA ALA A 159 -5.28 -2.50 -6.76
C ALA A 159 -5.19 -1.87 -8.16
N ASP A 160 -4.03 -1.35 -8.53
CA ASP A 160 -3.85 -0.69 -9.83
C ASP A 160 -3.79 -1.67 -11.01
N SER A 161 -3.41 -2.94 -10.77
CA SER A 161 -3.52 -4.03 -11.73
C SER A 161 -4.98 -4.33 -12.12
N THR A 162 -5.95 -4.02 -11.25
CA THR A 162 -7.39 -4.20 -11.55
C THR A 162 -7.93 -3.14 -12.52
N THR A 163 -7.21 -2.03 -12.69
CA THR A 163 -7.65 -0.89 -13.50
C THR A 163 -7.33 -1.08 -14.97
N ARG A 164 -8.04 -0.34 -15.84
CA ARG A 164 -7.76 -0.30 -17.28
C ARG A 164 -6.34 0.14 -17.63
N GLY A 165 -5.74 1.00 -16.80
CA GLY A 165 -4.37 1.47 -16.99
C GLY A 165 -3.32 0.40 -16.67
N GLY A 166 -3.63 -0.47 -15.70
CA GLY A 166 -2.72 -1.51 -15.21
C GLY A 166 -1.37 -1.01 -14.74
N ILE A 167 -0.47 -1.95 -14.51
CA ILE A 167 0.93 -1.71 -14.14
C ILE A 167 1.87 -2.73 -14.77
N ALA A 168 3.12 -2.33 -14.99
CA ALA A 168 4.20 -3.21 -15.42
C ALA A 168 5.01 -3.67 -14.19
N TRP A 169 4.61 -4.79 -13.60
CA TRP A 169 5.19 -5.31 -12.36
C TRP A 169 6.71 -5.45 -12.39
N MET A 170 7.28 -5.78 -13.55
CA MET A 170 8.71 -6.06 -13.67
C MET A 170 9.47 -4.93 -14.36
N LEU A 171 8.95 -3.70 -14.42
CA LEU A 171 9.72 -2.56 -14.89
C LEU A 171 10.97 -2.38 -13.99
N PRO A 172 12.17 -2.08 -14.52
CA PRO A 172 12.51 -1.81 -15.92
C PRO A 172 12.76 -3.03 -16.82
N PHE A 173 12.75 -4.24 -16.27
CA PHE A 173 13.09 -5.48 -16.98
C PHE A 173 12.02 -5.95 -17.97
N SER A 174 10.74 -5.61 -17.74
CA SER A 174 9.65 -5.92 -18.65
C SER A 174 8.60 -4.82 -18.69
N ARG A 175 8.05 -4.58 -19.88
CA ARG A 175 6.95 -3.64 -20.11
C ARG A 175 5.58 -4.32 -20.18
N ARG A 176 5.51 -5.65 -20.03
CA ARG A 176 4.25 -6.39 -19.99
C ARG A 176 3.41 -5.89 -18.83
N LYS A 177 2.15 -5.58 -19.09
CA LYS A 177 1.25 -4.99 -18.09
C LYS A 177 0.23 -6.01 -17.61
N LEU A 178 0.01 -6.04 -16.31
CA LEU A 178 -1.19 -6.61 -15.74
C LEU A 178 -2.24 -5.51 -15.66
N ARG A 179 -3.36 -5.67 -16.39
CA ARG A 179 -4.48 -4.72 -16.39
C ARG A 179 -5.81 -5.45 -16.33
N GLY A 180 -6.78 -4.82 -15.67
CA GLY A 180 -8.15 -5.29 -15.57
C GLY A 180 -9.13 -4.31 -16.21
N ARG A 181 -10.39 -4.38 -15.77
CA ARG A 181 -11.51 -3.63 -16.37
C ARG A 181 -12.13 -2.59 -15.43
N VAL A 182 -11.61 -2.44 -14.20
CA VAL A 182 -12.09 -1.42 -13.26
C VAL A 182 -11.84 -0.05 -13.86
N ALA A 183 -12.89 0.77 -13.96
CA ALA A 183 -12.85 2.10 -14.54
C ALA A 183 -12.67 3.17 -13.44
N PRO A 184 -11.44 3.69 -13.21
CA PRO A 184 -11.21 4.63 -12.11
C PRO A 184 -11.99 5.93 -12.35
N GLY A 185 -12.60 6.46 -11.29
CA GLY A 185 -13.30 7.76 -11.35
C GLY A 185 -14.74 7.70 -11.89
N ASN A 186 -15.18 6.57 -12.44
CA ASN A 186 -16.59 6.35 -12.78
C ASN A 186 -17.39 6.13 -11.48
N ARG A 187 -18.41 6.96 -11.22
CA ARG A 187 -19.24 6.84 -10.00
C ARG A 187 -20.10 5.57 -9.97
N LEU A 188 -20.33 4.96 -11.13
CA LEU A 188 -21.07 3.69 -11.25
C LEU A 188 -20.17 2.47 -10.98
N GLU A 189 -18.85 2.67 -10.94
CA GLU A 189 -17.89 1.62 -10.63
C GLU A 189 -17.84 1.38 -9.12
N LYS A 190 -18.63 0.43 -8.62
CA LYS A 190 -18.76 0.12 -7.18
C LYS A 190 -17.83 -0.99 -6.68
N ARG A 191 -17.06 -1.62 -7.59
CA ARG A 191 -16.20 -2.77 -7.26
C ARG A 191 -15.16 -2.48 -6.16
N PRO A 192 -14.44 -1.33 -6.17
CA PRO A 192 -13.51 -0.99 -5.09
C PRO A 192 -14.19 -0.87 -3.72
N GLU A 193 -15.39 -0.28 -3.67
CA GLU A 193 -16.17 -0.14 -2.43
C GLU A 193 -16.66 -1.50 -1.93
N GLN A 194 -17.12 -2.37 -2.83
CA GLN A 194 -17.52 -3.74 -2.51
C GLN A 194 -16.35 -4.56 -1.95
N LEU A 195 -15.15 -4.43 -2.55
CA LEU A 195 -13.94 -5.06 -2.01
C LEU A 195 -13.66 -4.58 -0.57
N GLY A 196 -13.72 -3.26 -0.35
CA GLY A 196 -13.57 -2.69 0.98
C GLY A 196 -14.59 -3.26 1.98
N ALA A 197 -15.86 -3.35 1.59
CA ALA A 197 -16.91 -3.91 2.45
C ALA A 197 -16.63 -5.39 2.80
N VAL A 198 -16.23 -6.21 1.83
CA VAL A 198 -15.90 -7.63 2.05
C VAL A 198 -14.68 -7.79 2.96
N LEU A 199 -13.62 -6.99 2.74
CA LEU A 199 -12.43 -6.99 3.61
C LEU A 199 -12.77 -6.56 5.04
N GLY A 200 -13.60 -5.53 5.20
CA GLY A 200 -14.04 -5.04 6.51
C GLY A 200 -14.89 -6.06 7.26
N ALA A 201 -15.88 -6.66 6.59
CA ALA A 201 -16.70 -7.71 7.19
C ALA A 201 -15.86 -8.94 7.59
N SER A 202 -14.93 -9.35 6.73
CA SER A 202 -14.00 -10.45 7.01
C SER A 202 -13.08 -10.14 8.19
N THR A 203 -12.59 -8.90 8.29
CA THR A 203 -11.76 -8.44 9.42
C THR A 203 -12.54 -8.58 10.72
N PHE A 204 -13.79 -8.10 10.75
CA PHE A 204 -14.64 -8.20 11.92
C PHE A 204 -14.85 -9.66 12.36
N LEU A 205 -15.15 -10.56 11.40
CA LEU A 205 -15.27 -11.99 11.69
C LEU A 205 -13.99 -12.59 12.28
N CYS A 206 -12.82 -12.24 11.73
CA CYS A 206 -11.54 -12.71 12.26
C CYS A 206 -11.25 -12.17 13.68
N LEU A 207 -11.62 -10.93 13.98
CA LEU A 207 -11.42 -10.34 15.31
C LEU A 207 -12.26 -11.02 16.39
N ILE A 208 -13.46 -11.51 16.06
CA ILE A 208 -14.32 -12.21 17.01
C ILE A 208 -14.12 -13.73 17.03
N ALA A 209 -13.38 -14.30 16.07
CA ALA A 209 -13.23 -15.74 15.92
C ALA A 209 -12.58 -16.43 17.13
N GLU A 210 -11.51 -15.86 17.67
CA GLU A 210 -10.85 -16.40 18.86
C GLU A 210 -11.67 -16.16 20.15
N PRO A 211 -12.09 -14.92 20.50
CA PRO A 211 -12.77 -14.67 21.76
C PRO A 211 -14.20 -15.20 21.84
N LEU A 212 -14.91 -15.33 20.71
CA LEU A 212 -16.33 -15.73 20.70
C LEU A 212 -16.56 -17.13 20.14
N LEU A 213 -15.79 -17.54 19.14
CA LEU A 213 -15.97 -18.84 18.46
C LEU A 213 -14.95 -19.89 18.92
N ALA A 214 -14.09 -19.56 19.90
CA ALA A 214 -13.05 -20.44 20.45
C ALA A 214 -12.13 -21.05 19.38
N VAL A 215 -11.90 -20.34 18.27
CA VAL A 215 -10.98 -20.79 17.22
C VAL A 215 -9.54 -20.70 17.74
N PRO A 216 -8.74 -21.79 17.70
CA PRO A 216 -7.36 -21.76 18.16
C PRO A 216 -6.53 -20.72 17.41
N GLY A 217 -5.71 -19.94 18.11
CA GLY A 217 -4.87 -18.88 17.54
C GLY A 217 -4.09 -19.25 16.27
N PRO A 218 -3.38 -20.39 16.20
CA PRO A 218 -2.71 -20.83 14.96
C PRO A 218 -3.65 -21.01 13.77
N THR A 219 -4.86 -21.53 14.02
CA THR A 219 -5.90 -21.69 13.00
C THR A 219 -6.44 -20.33 12.55
N ALA A 220 -6.70 -19.42 13.49
CA ALA A 220 -7.16 -18.06 13.17
C ALA A 220 -6.14 -17.31 12.29
N LYS A 221 -4.83 -17.44 12.58
CA LYS A 221 -3.73 -16.88 11.78
C LYS A 221 -3.72 -17.42 10.35
N MET A 222 -3.80 -18.75 10.20
CA MET A 222 -3.84 -19.39 8.89
C MET A 222 -5.09 -18.96 8.09
N VAL A 223 -6.27 -19.00 8.70
CA VAL A 223 -7.55 -18.65 8.07
C VAL A 223 -7.55 -17.19 7.62
N SER A 224 -7.08 -16.25 8.45
CA SER A 224 -6.97 -14.84 8.09
C SER A 224 -6.07 -14.62 6.86
N GLY A 225 -4.90 -15.29 6.82
CA GLY A 225 -3.98 -15.22 5.68
C GLY A 225 -4.61 -15.78 4.40
N MET A 226 -5.23 -16.97 4.48
CA MET A 226 -5.92 -17.59 3.35
C MET A 226 -7.09 -16.74 2.86
N LEU A 227 -7.87 -16.16 3.77
CA LEU A 227 -9.02 -15.32 3.43
C LEU A 227 -8.57 -14.02 2.75
N THR A 228 -7.50 -13.40 3.25
CA THR A 228 -6.89 -12.22 2.61
C THR A 228 -6.46 -12.53 1.17
N ALA A 229 -5.70 -13.62 0.98
CA ALA A 229 -5.25 -14.04 -0.35
C ALA A 229 -6.42 -14.42 -1.27
N GLY A 230 -7.41 -15.15 -0.75
CA GLY A 230 -8.59 -15.60 -1.48
C GLY A 230 -9.48 -14.45 -1.94
N ILE A 231 -9.74 -13.45 -1.09
CA ILE A 231 -10.51 -12.26 -1.45
C ILE A 231 -9.81 -11.48 -2.57
N TRP A 232 -8.48 -11.29 -2.48
CA TRP A 232 -7.72 -10.62 -3.53
C TRP A 232 -7.71 -11.42 -4.84
N ALA A 233 -7.50 -12.73 -4.78
CA ALA A 233 -7.54 -13.60 -5.96
C ALA A 233 -8.90 -13.53 -6.67
N LEU A 234 -10.00 -13.62 -5.90
CA LEU A 234 -11.35 -13.48 -6.42
C LEU A 234 -11.56 -12.10 -7.04
N PHE A 235 -11.12 -11.02 -6.38
CA PHE A 235 -11.27 -9.67 -6.90
C PHE A 235 -10.48 -9.45 -8.20
N LEU A 236 -9.25 -9.96 -8.30
CA LEU A 236 -8.45 -9.92 -9.53
C LEU A 236 -9.16 -10.65 -10.68
N ALA A 237 -9.74 -11.82 -10.40
CA ALA A 237 -10.52 -12.58 -11.38
C ALA A 237 -11.77 -11.81 -11.84
N LEU A 238 -12.55 -11.28 -10.91
CA LEU A 238 -13.76 -10.47 -11.19
C LEU A 238 -13.45 -9.15 -11.89
N ALA A 239 -12.27 -8.56 -11.62
CA ALA A 239 -11.77 -7.40 -12.35
C ALA A 239 -11.34 -7.74 -13.78
N GLY A 240 -11.22 -9.02 -14.12
CA GLY A 240 -10.81 -9.49 -15.45
C GLY A 240 -9.35 -9.17 -15.74
N VAL A 241 -8.48 -9.27 -14.74
CA VAL A 241 -7.04 -8.99 -14.88
C VAL A 241 -6.39 -9.97 -15.85
N ARG A 242 -5.63 -9.45 -16.81
CA ARG A 242 -4.88 -10.23 -17.80
C ARG A 242 -3.51 -9.59 -18.06
N ILE A 243 -2.58 -10.40 -18.54
CA ILE A 243 -1.28 -9.93 -19.05
C ILE A 243 -1.50 -9.39 -20.46
N HIS A 244 -0.92 -8.22 -20.73
CA HIS A 244 -0.93 -7.54 -22.02
C HIS A 244 0.46 -7.04 -22.41
#